data_AF-A0A0D8YBC5-F1
#
_entry.id   AF-A0A0D8YBC5-F1
#
_cell.length_a   1.000
_cell.length_b   1.000
_cell.length_c   1.000
_cell.angle_alpha   90.00
_cell.angle_beta   90.00
_cell.angle_gamma   90.00
#
_symmetry.space_group_name_H-M   'P 1'
#
loop_
_entity.id
_entity.type
_entity.pdbx_description
1 polymer ?
#
loop_
_entity_poly.entity_id
_entity_poly.type
_entity_poly.pdbx_seq_one_letter_code
_entity_poly.pdbx_strand_id
1 'polypeptide(L)'
;MVCIIHGFPNSVAALRFEWAWQNPEKSRAIKNLVLRKARKETPFTYRLRIACHLMNCRPWNNFALTFRWLLPLEEKPFPEEIPPPMHVRKMYGLVEKLNSEVPSEKARFIEKGVCHLCGKEICKLNHLVRCQSRSCAIHFHAKCLAANGLGNIRQLLYPVQGNCPRCSQNYLWGDVIRDQRMIILYNDAQDNVLLKGLVPKMCQ
;
A
#
# COMPACT_ATOMS: atom_id res chain seq x y z
N MET A 1 -10.89 20.68 -0.81
CA MET A 1 -10.82 19.28 -0.32
C MET A 1 -9.98 19.26 0.95
N VAL A 2 -10.53 18.82 2.08
CA VAL A 2 -9.86 18.93 3.41
C VAL A 2 -8.94 17.73 3.69
N CYS A 3 -9.34 16.54 3.26
CA CYS A 3 -8.57 15.31 3.39
C CYS A 3 -8.75 14.43 2.15
N ILE A 4 -7.84 13.47 1.97
CA ILE A 4 -7.91 12.41 0.96
C ILE A 4 -7.54 11.07 1.60
N ILE A 5 -8.00 9.98 0.98
CA ILE A 5 -7.52 8.63 1.23
C ILE A 5 -6.89 8.14 -0.07
N HIS A 6 -5.65 7.65 0.00
CA HIS A 6 -4.91 7.18 -1.17
C HIS A 6 -4.08 5.93 -0.84
N GLY A 7 -3.30 5.44 -1.81
CA GLY A 7 -2.54 4.20 -1.68
C GLY A 7 -3.28 2.94 -2.15
N PHE A 8 -4.45 3.10 -2.79
CA PHE A 8 -5.21 2.01 -3.39
C PHE A 8 -4.40 1.22 -4.42
N PRO A 9 -4.62 -0.11 -4.54
CA PRO A 9 -3.87 -0.95 -5.47
C PRO A 9 -4.21 -0.70 -6.95
N ASN A 10 -5.32 -0.03 -7.26
CA ASN A 10 -5.72 0.37 -8.62
C ASN A 10 -6.87 1.38 -8.55
N SER A 11 -7.21 1.98 -9.69
CA SER A 11 -8.33 2.93 -9.82
C SER A 11 -9.69 2.33 -9.46
N VAL A 12 -9.95 1.07 -9.85
CA VAL A 12 -11.22 0.39 -9.55
C VAL A 12 -11.46 0.27 -8.04
N ALA A 13 -10.43 -0.09 -7.27
CA ALA A 13 -10.51 -0.18 -5.81
C ALA A 13 -10.78 1.19 -5.16
N ALA A 14 -10.19 2.25 -5.71
CA ALA A 14 -10.42 3.63 -5.27
C ALA A 14 -11.86 4.07 -5.58
N LEU A 15 -12.34 3.87 -6.80
CA LEU A 15 -13.71 4.21 -7.22
C LEU A 15 -14.77 3.47 -6.40
N ARG A 16 -14.51 2.19 -6.08
CA ARG A 16 -15.39 1.42 -5.18
C ARG A 16 -15.43 2.02 -3.77
N PHE A 17 -14.29 2.47 -3.25
CA PHE A 17 -14.22 3.14 -1.95
C PHE A 17 -14.98 4.46 -1.98
N GLU A 18 -14.71 5.30 -2.98
CA GLU A 18 -15.36 6.59 -3.18
C GLU A 18 -16.88 6.45 -3.25
N TRP A 19 -17.37 5.54 -4.09
CA TRP A 19 -18.80 5.30 -4.22
C TRP A 19 -19.43 4.84 -2.90
N ALA A 20 -18.77 3.92 -2.18
CA ALA A 20 -19.24 3.45 -0.87
C ALA A 20 -19.23 4.56 0.19
N TRP A 21 -18.27 5.49 0.11
CA TRP A 21 -18.17 6.64 1.01
C TRP A 21 -19.28 7.66 0.76
N GLN A 22 -19.64 7.88 -0.51
CA GLN A 22 -20.75 8.74 -0.91
C GLN A 22 -22.12 8.11 -0.57
N ASN A 23 -22.25 6.78 -0.68
CA ASN A 23 -23.51 6.03 -0.55
C ASN A 23 -23.46 4.95 0.57
N PRO A 24 -23.26 5.32 1.85
CA PRO A 24 -23.06 4.36 2.94
C PRO A 24 -24.25 3.40 3.14
N GLU A 25 -25.48 3.88 2.95
CA GLU A 25 -26.71 3.10 3.10
C GLU A 25 -26.93 2.07 1.99
N LYS A 26 -26.32 2.28 0.81
CA LYS A 26 -26.39 1.37 -0.34
C LYS A 26 -25.18 0.44 -0.41
N SER A 27 -24.08 0.82 0.22
CA SER A 27 -22.83 0.08 0.19
C SER A 27 -22.96 -1.27 0.89
N ARG A 28 -22.77 -2.37 0.14
CA ARG A 28 -22.76 -3.73 0.71
C ARG A 28 -21.75 -3.90 1.85
N ALA A 29 -20.69 -3.10 1.87
CA ALA A 29 -19.64 -3.20 2.88
C ALA A 29 -20.08 -2.71 4.27
N ILE A 30 -20.98 -1.72 4.34
CA ILE A 30 -21.33 -1.05 5.61
C ILE A 30 -22.85 -0.82 5.80
N LYS A 31 -23.70 -1.17 4.82
CA LYS A 31 -25.16 -0.97 4.92
C LYS A 31 -25.78 -1.65 6.15
N ASN A 32 -25.24 -2.80 6.55
CA ASN A 32 -25.73 -3.58 7.69
C ASN A 32 -25.46 -2.88 9.03
N LEU A 33 -24.55 -1.89 9.06
CA LEU A 33 -24.27 -1.10 10.25
C LEU A 33 -25.31 0.02 10.48
N VAL A 34 -26.20 0.27 9.52
CA VAL A 34 -27.31 1.24 9.61
C VAL A 34 -26.85 2.61 10.12
N LEU A 35 -25.72 3.10 9.59
CA LEU A 35 -25.04 4.30 10.07
C LEU A 35 -25.83 5.57 9.71
N ARG A 36 -26.42 6.21 10.71
CA ARG A 36 -27.10 7.51 10.56
C ARG A 36 -26.23 8.64 11.11
N LYS A 37 -26.40 9.82 10.53
CA LYS A 37 -25.80 11.06 11.04
C LYS A 37 -26.48 11.43 12.36
N ALA A 38 -25.70 11.69 13.41
CA ALA A 38 -26.27 12.15 14.67
C ALA A 38 -26.74 13.63 14.57
N ARG A 39 -27.68 14.03 15.41
CA ARG A 39 -28.28 15.39 15.36
C ARG A 39 -27.22 16.49 15.55
N LYS A 40 -26.27 16.30 16.46
CA LYS A 40 -25.18 17.26 16.76
C LYS A 40 -23.93 17.06 15.89
N GLU A 41 -23.87 16.01 15.07
CA GLU A 41 -22.71 15.69 14.24
C GLU A 41 -22.71 16.59 12.99
N THR A 42 -21.54 17.15 12.63
CA THR A 42 -21.43 17.91 11.38
C THR A 42 -21.46 16.97 10.16
N PRO A 43 -21.85 17.43 8.96
CA PRO A 43 -21.77 16.61 7.76
C PRO A 43 -20.36 16.06 7.50
N PHE A 44 -19.32 16.85 7.77
CA PHE A 44 -17.94 16.42 7.60
C PHE A 44 -17.54 15.34 8.61
N THR A 45 -17.84 15.53 9.91
CA THR A 45 -17.59 14.53 10.96
C THR A 45 -18.29 13.21 10.64
N TYR A 46 -19.53 13.26 10.15
CA TYR A 46 -20.26 12.08 9.69
C TYR A 46 -19.50 11.36 8.57
N ARG A 47 -19.07 12.09 7.53
CA ARG A 47 -18.31 11.50 6.42
C ARG A 47 -16.95 10.97 6.88
N LEU A 48 -16.27 11.63 7.80
CA LEU A 48 -15.03 11.13 8.39
C LEU A 48 -15.25 9.79 9.10
N ARG A 49 -16.32 9.67 9.88
CA ARG A 49 -16.71 8.41 10.53
C ARG A 49 -17.03 7.31 9.54
N ILE A 50 -17.76 7.61 8.46
CA ILE A 50 -17.99 6.65 7.37
C ILE A 50 -16.66 6.18 6.76
N ALA A 51 -15.72 7.09 6.52
CA ALA A 51 -14.41 6.76 5.98
C ALA A 51 -13.65 5.79 6.88
N CYS A 52 -13.70 6.00 8.20
CA CYS A 52 -13.10 5.09 9.18
C CYS A 52 -13.74 3.70 9.16
N HIS A 53 -15.07 3.60 9.09
CA HIS A 53 -15.73 2.30 8.91
C HIS A 53 -15.28 1.58 7.64
N LEU A 54 -15.17 2.31 6.52
CA LEU A 54 -14.73 1.75 5.25
C LEU A 54 -13.28 1.25 5.31
N MET A 55 -12.37 2.03 5.90
CA MET A 55 -10.97 1.61 6.09
C MET A 55 -10.83 0.38 6.99
N ASN A 56 -11.76 0.16 7.93
CA ASN A 56 -11.77 -1.00 8.82
C ASN A 56 -12.47 -2.24 8.22
N CYS A 57 -13.17 -2.12 7.09
CA CYS A 57 -13.91 -3.23 6.50
C CYS A 57 -13.23 -3.81 5.24
N ARG A 58 -13.52 -5.08 4.94
CA ARG A 58 -13.04 -5.72 3.71
C ARG A 58 -13.71 -5.09 2.48
N PRO A 59 -12.99 -4.95 1.36
CA PRO A 59 -11.60 -5.40 1.15
C PRO A 59 -10.54 -4.37 1.58
N TRP A 60 -10.93 -3.15 1.97
CA TRP A 60 -10.02 -2.01 2.10
C TRP A 60 -9.10 -2.08 3.32
N ASN A 61 -9.51 -2.77 4.37
CA ASN A 61 -8.66 -3.04 5.55
C ASN A 61 -7.44 -3.94 5.26
N ASN A 62 -7.34 -4.47 4.05
CA ASN A 62 -6.17 -5.24 3.60
C ASN A 62 -5.24 -4.42 2.68
N PHE A 63 -5.52 -3.12 2.49
CA PHE A 63 -4.71 -2.25 1.63
C PHE A 63 -3.79 -1.37 2.47
N ALA A 64 -2.60 -1.09 1.94
CA ALA A 64 -1.66 -0.13 2.52
C ALA A 64 -2.12 1.32 2.26
N LEU A 65 -3.31 1.68 2.76
CA LEU A 65 -3.92 3.00 2.58
C LEU A 65 -3.20 4.05 3.42
N THR A 66 -3.38 5.29 3.00
CA THR A 66 -2.93 6.48 3.72
C THR A 66 -4.07 7.48 3.77
N PHE A 67 -4.43 7.89 4.98
CA PHE A 67 -5.30 9.02 5.22
C PHE A 67 -4.42 10.28 5.29
N ARG A 68 -4.73 11.31 4.50
CA ARG A 68 -3.94 12.55 4.45
C ARG A 68 -4.84 13.75 4.67
N TRP A 69 -4.50 14.56 5.67
CA TRP A 69 -5.07 15.90 5.84
C TRP A 69 -4.37 16.86 4.88
N LEU A 70 -5.11 17.38 3.90
CA LEU A 70 -4.59 18.38 2.95
C LEU A 70 -4.52 19.77 3.58
N LEU A 71 -5.47 20.06 4.48
CA LEU A 71 -5.54 21.29 5.27
C LEU A 71 -5.46 20.92 6.76
N PRO A 72 -4.26 20.90 7.37
CA PRO A 72 -4.08 20.49 8.77
C PRO A 72 -4.89 21.33 9.77
N LEU A 73 -5.13 22.61 9.46
CA LEU A 73 -5.94 23.52 10.28
C LEU A 73 -7.40 23.08 10.43
N GLU A 74 -7.89 22.27 9.49
CA GLU A 74 -9.25 21.74 9.47
C GLU A 74 -9.33 20.29 10.01
N GLU A 75 -8.24 19.78 10.60
CA GLU A 75 -8.23 18.45 11.21
C GLU A 75 -9.32 18.33 12.28
N LYS A 76 -10.02 17.20 12.23
CA LYS A 76 -10.97 16.77 13.26
C LYS A 76 -10.43 15.49 13.90
N PRO A 77 -10.67 15.28 15.21
CA PRO A 77 -10.33 14.00 15.83
C PRO A 77 -11.08 12.87 15.12
N PHE A 78 -10.42 11.73 14.98
CA PHE A 78 -11.10 10.51 14.53
C PHE A 78 -12.07 10.02 15.62
N PRO A 79 -13.17 9.34 15.26
CA PRO A 79 -14.05 8.71 16.23
C PRO A 79 -13.30 7.68 17.06
N GLU A 80 -13.44 7.73 18.39
CA GLU A 80 -12.73 6.86 19.33
C GLU A 80 -13.16 5.40 19.19
N GLU A 81 -14.42 5.16 18.84
CA GLU A 81 -14.99 3.82 18.70
C GLU A 81 -14.56 3.12 17.40
N ILE A 82 -14.15 3.90 16.39
CA ILE A 82 -13.73 3.41 15.09
C ILE A 82 -12.58 4.25 14.52
N PRO A 83 -11.38 4.22 15.12
CA PRO A 83 -10.23 4.90 14.54
C PRO A 83 -9.81 4.21 13.23
N PRO A 84 -9.03 4.87 12.36
CA PRO A 84 -8.38 4.20 11.24
C PRO A 84 -7.59 2.96 11.71
N PRO A 85 -7.51 1.89 10.92
CA PRO A 85 -6.71 0.72 11.27
C PRO A 85 -5.25 1.10 11.53
N MET A 86 -4.59 0.39 12.45
CA MET A 86 -3.20 0.67 12.86
C MET A 86 -2.19 0.75 11.71
N HIS A 87 -2.41 0.02 10.62
CA HIS A 87 -1.53 0.00 9.45
C HIS A 87 -1.80 1.14 8.45
N VAL A 88 -2.92 1.87 8.60
CA VAL A 88 -3.24 3.03 7.76
C VAL A 88 -2.44 4.23 8.25
N ARG A 89 -1.61 4.79 7.37
CA ARG A 89 -0.78 5.95 7.71
C ARG A 89 -1.62 7.22 7.78
N LYS A 90 -1.39 8.05 8.79
CA LYS A 90 -1.86 9.43 8.86
C LYS A 90 -0.77 10.37 8.36
N MET A 91 -1.08 11.21 7.37
CA MET A 91 -0.14 12.14 6.74
C MET A 91 -0.75 13.55 6.65
N TYR A 92 0.10 14.55 6.39
CA TYR A 92 -0.30 15.96 6.30
C TYR A 92 0.26 16.65 5.07
N GLY A 93 -0.40 17.72 4.64
CA GLY A 93 0.01 18.55 3.52
C GLY A 93 -0.48 18.02 2.17
N LEU A 94 -0.16 18.77 1.10
CA LEU A 94 -0.57 18.46 -0.27
C LEU A 94 0.05 17.15 -0.78
N VAL A 95 -0.52 16.61 -1.85
CA VAL A 95 0.06 15.47 -2.56
C VAL A 95 1.14 15.99 -3.50
N GLU A 96 2.36 15.55 -3.30
CA GLU A 96 3.46 15.84 -4.20
C GLU A 96 3.52 14.80 -5.31
N LYS A 97 3.58 15.28 -6.55
CA LYS A 97 3.85 14.41 -7.69
C LYS A 97 5.36 14.19 -7.75
N LEU A 98 5.80 13.00 -7.37
CA LEU A 98 7.17 12.59 -7.56
C LEU A 98 7.34 12.11 -9.01
N ASN A 99 8.10 12.85 -9.80
CA ASN A 99 8.60 12.33 -11.06
C ASN A 99 9.82 11.46 -10.75
N SER A 100 9.83 10.26 -11.30
CA SER A 100 10.92 9.32 -11.12
C SER A 100 11.67 9.19 -12.44
N GLU A 101 12.87 9.75 -12.50
CA GLU A 101 13.76 9.56 -13.64
C GLU A 101 14.27 8.11 -13.65
N VAL A 102 14.22 7.48 -14.82
CA VAL A 102 14.77 6.13 -15.02
C VAL A 102 16.28 6.26 -15.14
N PRO A 103 17.08 5.72 -14.20
CA PRO A 103 18.53 5.88 -14.26
C PRO A 103 19.13 5.15 -15.46
N SER A 104 20.07 5.80 -16.16
CA SER A 104 20.85 5.20 -17.26
C SER A 104 22.16 4.55 -16.79
N GLU A 105 22.57 4.83 -15.56
CA GLU A 105 23.83 4.33 -14.99
C GLU A 105 23.69 2.91 -14.45
N LYS A 106 24.46 1.96 -14.99
CA LYS A 106 24.48 0.56 -14.52
C LYS A 106 24.76 0.42 -13.02
N ALA A 107 25.55 1.33 -12.43
CA ALA A 107 25.87 1.35 -10.99
C ALA A 107 24.62 1.51 -10.09
N ARG A 108 23.52 2.04 -10.63
CA ARG A 108 22.24 2.20 -9.95
C ARG A 108 21.40 0.93 -9.96
N PHE A 109 21.85 -0.16 -10.58
CA PHE A 109 21.13 -1.42 -10.67
C PHE A 109 21.88 -2.56 -9.97
N ILE A 110 21.16 -3.62 -9.65
CA ILE A 110 21.66 -4.90 -9.16
C ILE A 110 21.01 -6.03 -9.94
N GLU A 111 21.67 -7.19 -9.96
CA GLU A 111 21.09 -8.37 -10.59
C GLU A 111 19.95 -8.95 -9.75
N LYS A 112 18.96 -9.52 -10.43
CA LYS A 112 17.95 -10.37 -9.79
C LYS A 112 18.68 -11.59 -9.23
N GLY A 113 18.45 -11.86 -7.94
CA GLY A 113 19.16 -12.91 -7.22
C GLY A 113 18.29 -14.11 -6.92
N VAL A 114 18.77 -14.95 -6.00
CA VAL A 114 17.99 -16.03 -5.41
C VAL A 114 17.00 -15.50 -4.37
N CYS A 115 15.87 -16.18 -4.21
CA CYS A 115 14.95 -15.90 -3.12
C CYS A 115 15.56 -16.37 -1.80
N HIS A 116 15.68 -15.47 -0.84
CA HIS A 116 16.25 -15.81 0.48
C HIS A 116 15.45 -16.86 1.27
N LEU A 117 14.14 -16.99 1.02
CA LEU A 117 13.29 -17.91 1.76
C LEU A 117 13.33 -19.34 1.20
N CYS A 118 13.41 -19.53 -0.12
CA CYS A 118 13.37 -20.87 -0.72
C CYS A 118 14.69 -21.28 -1.39
N GLY A 119 15.68 -20.40 -1.48
CA GLY A 119 16.98 -20.64 -2.11
C GLY A 119 16.95 -20.73 -3.63
N LYS A 120 15.78 -20.71 -4.28
CA LYS A 120 15.65 -20.84 -5.74
C LYS A 120 15.80 -19.50 -6.44
N GLU A 121 16.26 -19.54 -7.69
CA GLU A 121 16.40 -18.36 -8.55
C GLU A 121 15.06 -17.64 -8.79
N ILE A 122 15.12 -16.31 -8.90
CA ILE A 122 13.97 -15.49 -9.29
C ILE A 122 14.10 -15.12 -10.77
N CYS A 123 13.48 -15.91 -11.65
CA CYS A 123 13.65 -15.75 -13.10
C CYS A 123 12.94 -14.52 -13.69
N LYS A 124 11.83 -14.06 -13.07
CA LYS A 124 10.97 -12.99 -13.60
C LYS A 124 10.80 -11.85 -12.61
N LEU A 125 10.81 -10.60 -13.09
CA LEU A 125 10.62 -9.40 -12.25
C LEU A 125 9.23 -9.36 -11.59
N ASN A 126 8.19 -9.87 -12.26
CA ASN A 126 6.84 -9.99 -11.67
C ASN A 126 6.75 -11.00 -10.52
N HIS A 127 7.76 -11.86 -10.34
CA HIS A 127 7.88 -12.72 -9.17
C HIS A 127 8.78 -12.12 -8.10
N LEU A 128 9.60 -11.11 -8.42
CA LEU A 128 10.56 -10.50 -7.51
C LEU A 128 9.89 -9.45 -6.62
N VAL A 129 10.05 -9.60 -5.32
CA VAL A 129 9.84 -8.54 -4.34
C VAL A 129 11.11 -8.37 -3.51
N ARG A 130 11.33 -7.17 -2.96
CA ARG A 130 12.53 -6.86 -2.20
C ARG A 130 12.19 -6.24 -0.84
N CYS A 131 13.17 -6.25 0.06
CA CYS A 131 13.04 -5.50 1.31
C CYS A 131 12.96 -4.00 1.04
N GLN A 132 12.18 -3.30 1.87
CA GLN A 132 11.99 -1.85 1.79
C GLN A 132 13.01 -1.05 2.61
N SER A 133 13.90 -1.73 3.33
CA SER A 133 15.01 -1.07 4.03
C SER A 133 16.10 -0.68 3.03
N ARG A 134 16.57 0.57 3.12
CA ARG A 134 17.67 1.08 2.30
C ARG A 134 19.00 0.35 2.52
N SER A 135 19.19 -0.27 3.69
CA SER A 135 20.39 -1.05 4.02
C SER A 135 20.28 -2.54 3.70
N CYS A 136 19.12 -3.02 3.23
CA CYS A 136 18.87 -4.44 3.00
C CYS A 136 18.57 -4.75 1.53
N ALA A 137 19.55 -5.25 0.80
CA ALA A 137 19.45 -5.57 -0.63
C ALA A 137 18.90 -6.98 -0.93
N ILE A 138 18.04 -7.53 -0.06
CA ILE A 138 17.56 -8.91 -0.20
C ILE A 138 16.31 -9.03 -1.08
N HIS A 139 16.23 -10.13 -1.81
CA HIS A 139 15.13 -10.47 -2.71
C HIS A 139 14.35 -11.71 -2.25
N PHE A 140 13.06 -11.75 -2.59
CA PHE A 140 12.16 -12.86 -2.35
C PHE A 140 11.27 -13.10 -3.57
N HIS A 141 10.78 -14.33 -3.74
CA HIS A 141 9.57 -14.49 -4.54
C HIS A 141 8.39 -13.85 -3.81
N ALA A 142 7.51 -13.16 -4.53
CA ALA A 142 6.28 -12.59 -3.97
C ALA A 142 5.48 -13.63 -3.18
N LYS A 143 5.28 -14.82 -3.76
CA LYS A 143 4.60 -15.94 -3.08
C LYS A 143 5.28 -16.37 -1.78
N CYS A 144 6.62 -16.39 -1.74
CA CYS A 144 7.36 -16.83 -0.57
C CYS A 144 7.26 -15.81 0.56
N LEU A 145 7.43 -14.52 0.24
CA LEU A 145 7.29 -13.47 1.24
C LEU A 145 5.84 -13.37 1.75
N ALA A 146 4.85 -13.52 0.87
CA ALA A 146 3.44 -13.57 1.25
C ALA A 146 3.16 -14.72 2.22
N ALA A 147 3.56 -15.95 1.87
CA ALA A 147 3.40 -17.12 2.73
C ALA A 147 4.08 -16.94 4.09
N ASN A 148 5.31 -16.40 4.10
CA ASN A 148 6.03 -16.11 5.34
C ASN A 148 5.30 -15.08 6.22
N GLY A 149 4.80 -13.98 5.62
CA GLY A 149 4.07 -12.96 6.37
C GLY A 149 2.68 -13.40 6.84
N LEU A 150 2.04 -14.35 6.15
CA LEU A 150 0.78 -14.95 6.59
C LEU A 150 0.96 -15.90 7.78
N GLY A 151 2.11 -16.56 7.89
CA GLY A 151 2.34 -17.61 8.88
C GLY A 151 1.24 -18.68 8.80
N ASN A 152 0.48 -18.84 9.88
CA ASN A 152 -0.62 -19.83 9.97
C ASN A 152 -1.99 -19.29 9.53
N ILE A 153 -2.09 -18.04 9.07
CA ILE A 153 -3.37 -17.42 8.68
C ILE A 153 -3.79 -17.96 7.31
N ARG A 154 -4.76 -18.88 7.29
CA ARG A 154 -5.27 -19.51 6.05
C ARG A 154 -6.38 -18.75 5.33
N GLN A 155 -6.96 -17.73 5.96
CA GLN A 155 -8.13 -17.00 5.43
C GLN A 155 -7.76 -15.80 4.53
N LEU A 156 -6.47 -15.55 4.35
CA LEU A 156 -5.93 -14.43 3.58
C LEU A 156 -5.02 -14.96 2.48
N LEU A 157 -5.07 -14.32 1.32
CA LEU A 157 -4.20 -14.65 0.19
C LEU A 157 -2.81 -14.00 0.30
N TYR A 158 -2.71 -12.91 1.06
CA TYR A 158 -1.49 -12.15 1.29
C TYR A 158 -1.58 -11.44 2.65
N PRO A 159 -0.44 -11.15 3.30
CA PRO A 159 -0.43 -10.46 4.59
C PRO A 159 -0.75 -8.98 4.38
N VAL A 160 -1.30 -8.29 5.39
CA VAL A 160 -1.41 -6.83 5.35
C VAL A 160 -0.04 -6.18 5.62
N GLN A 161 0.68 -6.75 6.58
CA GLN A 161 2.01 -6.31 7.01
C GLN A 161 2.84 -7.53 7.45
N GLY A 162 4.16 -7.35 7.55
CA GLY A 162 5.06 -8.36 8.08
C GLY A 162 6.47 -7.82 8.28
N ASN A 163 7.39 -8.71 8.61
CA ASN A 163 8.80 -8.38 8.84
C ASN A 163 9.68 -9.01 7.77
N CYS A 164 10.69 -8.27 7.33
CA CYS A 164 11.75 -8.82 6.49
C CYS A 164 12.48 -9.94 7.25
N PRO A 165 12.54 -11.18 6.73
CA PRO A 165 13.22 -12.30 7.41
C PRO A 165 14.71 -12.10 7.69
N ARG A 166 15.38 -11.13 7.03
CA ARG A 166 16.82 -10.86 7.20
C ARG A 166 17.13 -9.72 8.15
N CYS A 167 16.47 -8.58 7.97
CA CYS A 167 16.78 -7.36 8.74
C CYS A 167 15.67 -6.94 9.69
N SER A 168 14.60 -7.73 9.81
CA SER A 168 13.42 -7.50 10.65
C SER A 168 12.65 -6.21 10.40
N GLN A 169 13.01 -5.42 9.37
CA GLN A 169 12.30 -4.22 8.96
C GLN A 169 10.82 -4.54 8.70
N ASN A 170 9.93 -3.80 9.35
CA ASN A 170 8.50 -3.85 9.08
C ASN A 170 8.20 -3.39 7.65
N TYR A 171 7.28 -4.08 6.99
CA TYR A 171 6.75 -3.69 5.68
C TYR A 171 5.22 -3.78 5.67
N LEU A 172 4.61 -2.94 4.83
CA LEU A 172 3.23 -3.13 4.38
C LEU A 172 3.24 -3.85 3.05
N TRP A 173 2.44 -4.90 2.90
CA TRP A 173 2.41 -5.70 1.67
C TRP A 173 2.07 -4.86 0.44
N GLY A 174 1.12 -3.92 0.58
CA GLY A 174 0.77 -3.00 -0.49
C GLY A 174 1.93 -2.13 -0.95
N ASP A 175 2.84 -1.75 -0.05
CA ASP A 175 4.02 -0.98 -0.42
C ASP A 175 5.08 -1.87 -1.11
N VAL A 176 5.22 -3.13 -0.69
CA VAL A 176 6.11 -4.11 -1.33
C VAL A 176 5.70 -4.36 -2.78
N ILE A 177 4.40 -4.53 -3.03
CA ILE A 177 3.86 -4.71 -4.38
C ILE A 177 3.95 -3.41 -5.20
N ARG A 178 3.79 -2.24 -4.57
CA ARG A 178 3.98 -0.96 -5.26
C ARG A 178 5.41 -0.81 -5.76
N ASP A 179 6.39 -1.17 -4.93
CA ASP A 179 7.80 -1.17 -5.31
C ASP A 179 8.10 -2.17 -6.44
N GLN A 180 7.56 -3.38 -6.39
CA GLN A 180 7.66 -4.33 -7.51
C GLN A 180 7.14 -3.74 -8.82
N ARG A 181 5.99 -3.05 -8.79
CA ARG A 181 5.46 -2.40 -9.99
C ARG A 181 6.38 -1.30 -10.51
N MET A 182 7.00 -0.52 -9.62
CA MET A 182 7.99 0.47 -10.04
C MET A 182 9.20 -0.17 -10.72
N ILE A 183 9.69 -1.32 -10.20
CA ILE A 183 10.77 -2.08 -10.84
C ILE A 183 10.39 -2.53 -12.25
N ILE A 184 9.17 -3.06 -12.41
CA ILE A 184 8.66 -3.49 -13.73
C ILE A 184 8.53 -2.30 -14.68
N LEU A 185 7.96 -1.19 -14.22
CA LEU A 185 7.82 0.03 -15.03
C LEU A 185 9.18 0.58 -15.46
N TYR A 186 10.19 0.59 -14.58
CA TYR A 186 11.55 0.97 -14.95
C TYR A 186 12.14 0.04 -16.00
N ASN A 187 11.93 -1.26 -15.88
CA ASN A 187 12.38 -2.22 -16.88
C ASN A 187 11.71 -2.02 -18.24
N ASP A 188 10.41 -1.73 -18.24
CA ASP A 188 9.63 -1.57 -19.47
C ASP A 188 9.95 -0.25 -20.17
N ALA A 189 10.25 0.81 -19.41
CA ALA A 189 10.67 2.11 -19.91
C ALA A 189 12.17 2.19 -20.26
N GLN A 190 12.95 1.14 -20.00
CA GLN A 190 14.39 1.14 -20.24
C GLN A 190 14.71 0.82 -21.70
N ASP A 191 15.30 1.81 -22.39
CA ASP A 191 15.75 1.65 -23.78
C ASP A 191 17.11 0.95 -23.87
N ASN A 192 17.94 1.04 -22.83
CA ASN A 192 19.23 0.35 -22.80
C ASN A 192 19.03 -1.17 -22.54
N VAL A 193 19.21 -1.97 -23.58
CA VAL A 193 19.08 -3.43 -23.54
C VAL A 193 19.97 -4.09 -22.47
N LEU A 194 21.15 -3.51 -22.18
CA LEU A 194 22.07 -4.05 -21.15
C LEU A 194 21.53 -3.89 -19.71
N LEU A 195 20.54 -3.02 -19.51
CA LEU A 195 19.92 -2.77 -18.22
C LEU A 195 18.60 -3.52 -18.05
N LYS A 196 18.08 -4.14 -19.11
CA LYS A 196 16.83 -4.92 -19.04
C LYS A 196 17.00 -6.14 -18.13
N GLY A 197 16.00 -6.36 -17.29
CA GLY A 197 15.94 -7.45 -16.33
C GLY A 197 16.78 -7.23 -15.07
N LEU A 198 17.44 -6.07 -14.92
CA LEU A 198 18.09 -5.67 -13.68
C LEU A 198 17.10 -4.99 -12.73
N VAL A 199 17.41 -5.02 -11.44
CA VAL A 199 16.62 -4.39 -10.38
C VAL A 199 17.26 -3.06 -10.02
N PRO A 200 16.58 -1.91 -10.13
CA PRO A 200 17.13 -0.62 -9.68
C PRO A 200 17.41 -0.70 -8.18
N LYS A 201 18.47 -0.08 -7.67
CA LYS A 201 18.69 0.08 -6.21
C LYS A 201 17.60 0.99 -5.64
N MET A 202 17.26 0.84 -4.37
CA MET A 202 16.40 1.84 -3.71
C MET A 202 17.18 3.17 -3.69
N CYS A 203 16.62 4.20 -4.31
CA CYS A 203 17.24 5.53 -4.38
C CYS A 203 17.50 6.06 -2.96
N GLN A 204 18.68 6.68 -2.77
CA GLN A 204 19.03 7.44 -1.57
C GLN A 204 18.22 8.72 -1.49
#